data_AF-A0A962XT47-F1
#
_entry.id   AF-A0A962XT47-F1
#
_cell.length_a   1.000
_cell.length_b   1.000
_cell.length_c   1.000
_cell.angle_alpha   90.00
_cell.angle_beta   90.00
_cell.angle_gamma   90.00
#
_symmetry.space_group_name_H-M   'P 1'
#
loop_
_entity.id
_entity.type
_entity.pdbx_description
1 polymer ?
#
loop_
_entity_poly.entity_id
_entity_poly.type
_entity_poly.pdbx_seq_one_letter_code
_entity_poly.pdbx_strand_id
1 'polypeptide(L)'
;MDKAGDSLFKQREIALCTLHPDPDQVGSAAAYLIEIDGVEQVEVVNKGMLQVTYHLLVICLYDIEALLEKGGFHLDNRLVHKIKRALYHYTEETQRANLGCAKGESNCTQKVFVNRYRKRDHGCQDDRPEHWRRYL
;
A
#
# COMPACT_ATOMS: atom_id res chain seq x y z
N MET A 1 10.45 17.77 10.80
CA MET A 1 9.89 17.55 9.45
C MET A 1 10.25 16.14 8.97
N ASP A 2 9.37 15.49 8.21
CA ASP A 2 9.61 14.31 7.33
C ASP A 2 9.81 12.89 7.90
N LYS A 3 9.07 12.46 8.94
CA LYS A 3 8.96 11.02 9.30
C LYS A 3 7.66 10.31 8.85
N ALA A 4 6.71 11.05 8.30
CA ALA A 4 5.39 10.50 7.93
C ALA A 4 5.25 10.13 6.44
N GLY A 5 6.11 10.63 5.56
CA GLY A 5 6.13 10.24 4.15
C GLY A 5 6.80 8.88 3.96
N ASP A 6 7.92 8.67 4.65
CA ASP A 6 8.69 7.41 4.66
C ASP A 6 7.86 6.23 5.20
N SER A 7 6.91 6.49 6.10
CA SER A 7 6.05 5.44 6.68
C SER A 7 4.97 4.90 5.73
N LEU A 8 4.74 5.54 4.58
CA LEU A 8 3.74 5.11 3.59
C LEU A 8 4.32 4.16 2.55
N PHE A 9 5.63 4.23 2.31
CA PHE A 9 6.32 3.24 1.49
C PHE A 9 6.52 1.97 2.31
N LYS A 10 6.06 0.85 1.76
CA LYS A 10 6.18 -0.48 2.39
C LYS A 10 7.04 -1.35 1.51
N GLN A 11 8.01 -2.00 2.13
CA GLN A 11 8.83 -3.03 1.52
C GLN A 11 8.44 -4.38 2.13
N ARG A 12 8.04 -5.34 1.29
CA ARG A 12 7.59 -6.66 1.72
C ARG A 12 8.16 -7.76 0.85
N GLU A 13 8.46 -8.89 1.48
CA GLU A 13 8.83 -10.11 0.77
C GLU A 13 7.59 -10.94 0.48
N ILE A 14 7.43 -11.34 -0.78
CA ILE A 14 6.37 -12.23 -1.26
C ILE A 14 7.02 -13.55 -1.67
N ALA A 15 6.65 -14.62 -0.97
CA ALA A 15 7.10 -15.97 -1.29
C ALA A 15 6.14 -16.61 -2.29
N LEU A 16 6.68 -17.12 -3.40
CA LEU A 16 5.96 -17.84 -4.45
C LEU A 16 6.12 -19.34 -4.29
N CYS A 17 5.12 -20.08 -4.73
CA CYS A 17 5.14 -21.54 -4.74
C CYS A 17 6.24 -22.04 -5.68
N THR A 18 7.10 -22.94 -5.19
CA THR A 18 8.21 -23.48 -5.99
C THR A 18 7.77 -24.45 -7.09
N LEU A 19 6.55 -24.97 -7.00
CA LEU A 19 5.96 -25.90 -7.98
C LEU A 19 5.07 -25.09 -8.92
N HIS A 20 5.66 -24.60 -10.01
CA HIS A 20 4.98 -23.81 -11.02
C HIS A 20 5.45 -24.24 -12.43
N PRO A 21 4.58 -24.25 -13.45
CA PRO A 21 4.95 -24.65 -14.81
C PRO A 21 5.98 -23.71 -15.45
N ASP A 22 5.96 -22.42 -15.10
CA ASP A 22 6.97 -21.45 -15.54
C ASP A 22 8.28 -21.62 -14.74
N PRO A 23 9.41 -21.96 -15.40
CA PRO A 23 10.71 -22.06 -14.75
C PRO A 23 11.24 -20.72 -14.23
N ASP A 24 10.76 -19.58 -14.76
CA ASP A 24 11.12 -18.23 -14.32
C ASP A 24 9.92 -17.49 -13.70
N GLN A 25 9.04 -18.21 -13.01
CA GLN A 25 7.84 -17.65 -12.36
C GLN A 25 8.12 -16.35 -11.61
N VAL A 26 9.26 -16.26 -10.93
CA VAL A 26 9.63 -15.09 -10.12
C VAL A 26 9.92 -13.88 -11.00
N GLY A 27 10.67 -14.01 -12.09
CA GLY A 27 10.91 -12.90 -13.01
C GLY A 27 9.65 -12.49 -13.77
N SER A 28 8.84 -13.47 -14.20
CA SER A 28 7.51 -13.22 -14.79
C SER A 28 6.59 -12.45 -13.84
N ALA A 29 6.54 -12.84 -12.56
CA ALA A 29 5.77 -12.14 -11.54
C ALA A 29 6.34 -10.74 -11.27
N ALA A 30 7.67 -10.56 -11.26
CA ALA A 30 8.29 -9.26 -11.11
C ALA A 30 7.93 -8.30 -12.26
N ALA A 31 8.01 -8.78 -13.50
CA ALA A 31 7.61 -8.05 -14.69
C ALA A 31 6.12 -7.70 -14.69
N TYR A 32 5.27 -8.59 -14.16
CA TYR A 32 3.85 -8.30 -13.99
C TYR A 32 3.59 -7.21 -12.94
N LEU A 33 4.30 -7.26 -11.81
CA LEU A 33 4.09 -6.35 -10.69
C LEU A 33 4.57 -4.91 -10.95
N ILE A 34 5.64 -4.73 -11.73
CA ILE A 34 6.19 -3.39 -12.01
C ILE A 34 5.25 -2.53 -12.87
N GLU A 35 4.31 -3.14 -13.58
CA GLU A 35 3.29 -2.43 -14.38
C GLU A 35 2.08 -1.97 -13.55
N ILE A 36 2.02 -2.34 -12.26
CA ILE A 36 0.88 -2.02 -11.38
C ILE A 36 1.08 -0.65 -10.74
N ASP A 37 0.05 0.20 -10.85
CA ASP A 37 0.05 1.52 -10.22
C ASP A 37 0.25 1.44 -8.70
N GLY A 38 1.20 2.23 -8.19
CA GLY A 38 1.59 2.26 -6.78
C GLY A 38 2.68 1.27 -6.38
N VAL A 39 3.14 0.38 -7.29
CA VAL A 39 4.37 -0.40 -7.11
C VAL A 39 5.55 0.43 -7.60
N GLU A 40 6.51 0.69 -6.72
CA GLU A 40 7.68 1.54 -7.02
C GLU A 40 8.87 0.71 -7.50
N GLN A 41 9.08 -0.46 -6.88
CA GLN A 41 10.23 -1.30 -7.15
C GLN A 41 9.90 -2.77 -6.88
N VAL A 42 10.42 -3.65 -7.74
CA VAL A 42 10.35 -5.10 -7.55
C VAL A 42 11.73 -5.69 -7.75
N GLU A 43 12.20 -6.45 -6.77
CA GLU A 43 13.51 -7.11 -6.79
C GLU A 43 13.34 -8.62 -6.60
N VAL A 44 14.06 -9.38 -7.42
CA VAL A 44 14.13 -10.84 -7.29
C VAL A 44 15.17 -11.18 -6.24
N VAL A 45 14.73 -11.67 -5.07
CA VAL A 45 15.64 -12.04 -3.97
C VAL A 45 16.24 -13.43 -4.23
N ASN A 46 15.40 -14.39 -4.64
CA ASN A 46 15.81 -15.75 -5.00
C ASN A 46 14.73 -16.43 -5.87
N LYS A 47 14.95 -17.70 -6.25
CA LYS A 47 14.06 -18.50 -7.13
C LYS A 47 12.63 -18.72 -6.63
N GLY A 48 12.26 -18.29 -5.43
CA GLY A 48 10.89 -18.37 -4.91
C GLY A 48 10.47 -17.15 -4.12
N MET A 49 11.18 -16.03 -4.23
CA MET A 49 10.92 -14.86 -3.38
C MET A 49 11.18 -13.55 -4.12
N LEU A 50 10.19 -12.67 -4.02
CA LEU A 50 10.21 -11.30 -4.50
C LEU A 50 10.26 -10.35 -3.32
N GLN A 51 10.94 -9.22 -3.49
CA GLN A 51 10.80 -8.07 -2.62
C GLN A 51 10.10 -6.98 -3.41
N VAL A 52 9.02 -6.44 -2.84
CA VAL A 52 8.19 -5.42 -3.48
C VAL A 52 8.17 -4.19 -2.58
N THR A 53 8.46 -3.04 -3.18
CA THR A 53 8.30 -1.72 -2.56
C THR A 53 7.12 -1.02 -3.22
N TYR A 54 6.16 -0.58 -2.41
CA TYR A 54 4.93 0.05 -2.90
C TYR A 54 4.42 1.14 -1.97
N HIS A 55 3.59 2.02 -2.50
CA HIS A 55 2.98 3.11 -1.76
C HIS A 55 1.60 2.71 -1.20
N LEU A 56 1.50 2.62 0.13
CA LEU A 56 0.34 2.06 0.84
C LEU A 56 -1.02 2.73 0.54
N LEU A 57 -1.01 4.02 0.16
CA LEU A 57 -2.26 4.73 -0.17
C LEU A 57 -2.79 4.43 -1.58
N VAL A 58 -1.94 3.91 -2.46
CA VAL A 58 -2.31 3.55 -3.83
C VAL A 58 -2.68 2.08 -3.88
N ILE A 59 -1.83 1.22 -3.32
CA ILE A 59 -2.03 -0.23 -3.30
C ILE A 59 -1.52 -0.82 -1.96
N CYS A 60 -2.14 -1.89 -1.45
CA CYS A 60 -1.63 -2.62 -0.27
C CYS A 60 -1.22 -4.05 -0.61
N LEU A 61 -0.55 -4.73 0.34
CA LEU A 61 -0.07 -6.10 0.13
C LEU A 61 -1.19 -7.07 -0.26
N TYR A 62 -2.40 -6.86 0.24
CA TYR A 62 -3.55 -7.70 -0.10
C TYR A 62 -3.93 -7.57 -1.59
N ASP A 63 -3.88 -6.36 -2.15
CA ASP A 63 -4.28 -6.06 -3.52
C ASP A 63 -3.25 -6.61 -4.53
N ILE A 64 -1.99 -6.17 -4.45
CA ILE A 64 -0.88 -7.09 -4.19
C ILE A 64 -1.01 -8.55 -4.66
N GLU A 65 -1.17 -9.37 -3.64
CA GLU A 65 -1.31 -10.80 -3.68
C GLU A 65 -2.53 -11.25 -4.50
N ALA A 66 -3.65 -10.54 -4.42
CA ALA A 66 -4.82 -10.86 -5.23
C ALA A 66 -4.59 -10.67 -6.74
N LEU A 67 -3.75 -9.69 -7.14
CA LEU A 67 -3.36 -9.49 -8.53
C LEU A 67 -2.41 -10.59 -9.00
N LEU A 68 -1.46 -11.00 -8.17
CA LEU A 68 -0.60 -12.15 -8.46
C LEU A 68 -1.41 -13.44 -8.68
N GLU A 69 -2.35 -13.73 -7.78
CA GLU A 69 -3.22 -14.91 -7.90
C GLU A 69 -4.08 -14.86 -9.17
N LYS A 70 -4.61 -13.68 -9.53
CA LYS A 70 -5.33 -13.46 -10.80
C LYS A 70 -4.43 -13.63 -12.03
N GLY A 71 -3.15 -13.28 -11.91
CA GLY A 71 -2.12 -13.49 -12.93
C GLY A 71 -1.67 -14.96 -13.06
N GLY A 72 -2.20 -15.86 -12.22
CA GLY A 72 -1.84 -17.27 -12.21
C GLY A 72 -0.62 -17.61 -11.35
N PHE A 73 -0.02 -16.63 -10.68
CA PHE A 73 1.09 -16.83 -9.76
C PHE A 73 0.57 -17.28 -8.39
N HIS A 74 1.12 -18.38 -7.89
CA HIS A 74 0.65 -18.96 -6.63
C HIS A 74 1.60 -18.61 -5.49
N LEU A 75 1.06 -18.11 -4.39
CA LEU A 75 1.84 -17.78 -3.20
C LEU A 75 2.20 -19.04 -2.40
N ASP A 76 3.35 -19.02 -1.72
CA ASP A 76 3.71 -20.10 -0.80
C ASP A 76 2.78 -20.08 0.42
N ASN A 77 2.15 -21.23 0.72
CA ASN A 77 1.14 -21.36 1.76
C ASN A 77 1.64 -22.05 3.04
N ARG A 78 2.97 -22.13 3.25
CA ARG A 78 3.50 -22.60 4.54
C ARG A 78 3.05 -21.67 5.66
N LEU A 79 2.86 -22.25 6.84
CA LEU A 79 2.28 -21.56 8.00
C LEU A 79 3.01 -20.25 8.36
N VAL A 80 4.34 -20.25 8.31
CA VAL A 80 5.17 -19.08 8.59
C VAL A 80 4.86 -17.91 7.66
N HIS A 81 4.68 -18.16 6.36
CA HIS A 81 4.35 -17.14 5.38
C HIS A 81 2.92 -16.63 5.59
N LYS A 82 1.97 -17.53 5.90
CA LYS A 82 0.57 -17.13 6.22
C LYS A 82 0.50 -16.19 7.42
N ILE A 83 1.24 -16.48 8.49
CA ILE A 83 1.26 -15.64 9.70
C ILE A 83 1.90 -14.28 9.38
N LYS A 84 3.03 -14.26 8.66
CA LYS A 84 3.71 -13.03 8.25
C LYS A 84 2.79 -12.14 7.39
N ARG A 85 2.10 -12.72 6.40
CA ARG A 85 1.10 -12.03 5.59
C ARG A 85 -0.04 -11.46 6.42
N ALA A 86 -0.62 -12.27 7.31
CA ALA A 86 -1.72 -11.82 8.17
C ALA A 86 -1.33 -10.60 9.03
N LEU A 87 -0.11 -10.58 9.57
CA LEU A 87 0.40 -9.45 10.33
C LEU A 87 0.55 -8.19 9.45
N TYR A 88 1.08 -8.35 8.23
CA TYR A 88 1.20 -7.23 7.29
C TYR A 88 -0.16 -6.68 6.89
N HIS A 89 -1.13 -7.54 6.54
CA HIS A 89 -2.48 -7.09 6.21
C HIS A 89 -3.12 -6.32 7.35
N TYR A 90 -3.05 -6.85 8.58
CA TYR A 90 -3.63 -6.20 9.74
C TYR A 90 -3.01 -4.83 10.01
N THR A 91 -1.67 -4.73 9.97
CA THR A 91 -0.96 -3.47 10.22
C THR A 91 -1.22 -2.43 9.13
N GLU A 92 -1.28 -2.85 7.87
CA GLU A 92 -1.56 -1.99 6.73
C GLU A 92 -3.02 -1.52 6.71
N GLU A 93 -3.98 -2.40 6.99
CA GLU A 93 -5.39 -2.04 7.12
C GLU A 93 -5.60 -1.03 8.25
N THR A 94 -4.98 -1.27 9.42
CA THR A 94 -5.05 -0.35 10.56
C THR A 94 -4.42 1.01 10.22
N GLN A 95 -3.26 1.02 9.55
CA GLN A 95 -2.61 2.26 9.14
C GLN A 95 -3.46 3.04 8.13
N ARG A 96 -4.04 2.37 7.14
CA ARG A 96 -4.95 2.99 6.15
C ARG A 96 -6.21 3.55 6.81
N ALA A 97 -6.82 2.81 7.74
CA ALA A 97 -7.97 3.28 8.51
C ALA A 97 -7.65 4.54 9.33
N ASN A 98 -6.50 4.56 10.01
CA ASN A 98 -6.04 5.72 10.79
C ASN A 98 -5.76 6.96 9.93
N LEU A 99 -5.42 6.76 8.65
CA LEU A 99 -5.24 7.83 7.67
C LEU A 99 -6.56 8.32 7.04
N GLY A 100 -7.69 7.69 7.39
CA GLY A 100 -9.01 8.01 6.83
C GLY A 100 -9.26 7.40 5.45
N CYS A 101 -8.56 6.30 5.15
CA CYS A 101 -8.55 5.60 3.87
C CYS A 101 -9.00 4.15 4.06
N ALA A 102 -10.22 3.95 4.55
CA ALA A 102 -10.74 2.61 4.81
C ALA A 102 -10.90 1.81 3.50
N LYS A 103 -11.05 0.49 3.63
CA LYS A 103 -11.15 -0.45 2.50
C LYS A 103 -12.30 -0.05 1.56
N GLY A 104 -12.01 0.07 0.26
CA GLY A 104 -13.01 0.38 -0.78
C GLY A 104 -13.11 1.86 -1.18
N GLU A 105 -12.30 2.76 -0.61
CA GLU A 105 -12.33 4.18 -0.96
C GLU A 105 -11.30 4.52 -2.04
N SER A 106 -11.74 5.06 -3.19
CA SER A 106 -10.85 5.43 -4.31
C SER A 106 -10.14 6.77 -4.13
N ASN A 107 -10.64 7.66 -3.26
CA ASN A 107 -10.12 9.03 -3.06
C ASN A 107 -9.17 9.15 -1.85
N CYS A 108 -8.38 8.11 -1.58
CA CYS A 108 -7.52 8.01 -0.41
C CYS A 108 -6.54 9.19 -0.30
N THR A 109 -5.84 9.54 -1.38
CA THR A 109 -4.84 10.62 -1.40
C THR A 109 -5.44 11.98 -1.06
N GLN A 110 -6.62 12.30 -1.62
CA GLN A 110 -7.34 13.54 -1.34
C GLN A 110 -7.79 13.60 0.13
N LYS A 111 -8.30 12.50 0.68
CA LYS A 111 -8.71 12.45 2.10
C LYS A 111 -7.55 12.64 3.06
N VAL A 112 -6.40 12.01 2.79
CA VAL A 112 -5.18 12.21 3.58
C VAL A 112 -4.75 13.67 3.53
N PHE A 113 -4.79 14.28 2.35
CA PHE A 113 -4.43 15.69 2.18
C PHE A 113 -5.37 16.62 2.96
N VAL A 114 -6.69 16.41 2.86
CA VAL A 114 -7.71 17.18 3.60
C VAL A 114 -7.53 17.00 5.11
N ASN A 115 -7.31 15.78 5.59
CA ASN A 115 -7.14 15.48 7.01
C ASN A 115 -5.85 16.13 7.56
N ARG A 116 -4.75 16.07 6.78
CA ARG A 116 -3.48 16.71 7.14
C ARG A 116 -3.58 18.24 7.10
N TYR A 117 -4.28 18.80 6.12
CA TYR A 117 -4.55 20.23 6.02
C TYR A 117 -5.34 20.72 7.24
N ARG A 118 -6.42 20.02 7.62
CA ARG A 118 -7.24 20.36 8.81
C ARG A 118 -6.46 20.30 10.13
N LYS A 119 -5.46 19.42 10.23
CA LYS A 119 -4.69 19.21 11.47
C LYS A 119 -3.46 20.12 11.59
N ARG A 120 -3.09 20.84 10.54
CA ARG A 120 -1.92 21.72 10.55
C ARG A 120 -2.34 23.09 11.05
N ASP A 121 -1.58 23.64 12.00
CA ASP A 121 -1.80 24.99 12.49
C ASP A 121 -1.50 25.97 11.36
N HIS A 122 -2.55 26.52 10.76
CA HIS A 122 -2.48 27.44 9.65
C HIS A 122 -2.82 28.84 10.15
N GLY A 123 -1.88 29.78 10.09
CA GLY A 123 -2.11 31.19 10.46
C GLY A 123 -3.14 31.93 9.58
N CYS A 124 -3.68 31.27 8.55
CA CYS A 124 -4.69 31.80 7.62
C CYS A 124 -6.01 31.04 7.69
N GLN A 125 -6.20 30.12 8.65
CA GLN A 125 -7.48 29.49 8.87
C GLN A 125 -8.42 30.51 9.53
N ASP A 126 -9.28 31.10 8.72
CA ASP A 126 -10.28 32.05 9.19
C ASP A 126 -11.39 31.29 9.92
N ASP A 127 -11.23 31.16 11.24
CA ASP A 127 -12.15 30.47 12.14
C ASP A 127 -13.49 31.22 12.32
N ARG A 128 -13.66 32.39 11.69
CA ARG A 128 -14.86 33.19 11.89
C ARG A 128 -16.08 32.49 11.27
N PRO A 129 -17.20 32.42 12.01
CA PRO A 129 -18.43 31.82 11.50
C PRO A 129 -18.97 32.59 10.29
N GLU A 130 -19.68 31.92 9.38
CA GLU A 130 -20.10 32.47 8.08
C GLU A 130 -20.76 33.85 8.16
N HIS A 131 -21.56 34.08 9.21
CA HIS A 131 -22.26 35.34 9.41
C HIS A 131 -21.34 36.52 9.71
N TRP A 132 -20.07 36.30 10.10
CA TRP A 132 -19.09 37.36 10.38
C TRP A 132 -18.27 37.73 9.13
N ARG A 133 -18.33 36.92 8.07
CA ARG A 133 -17.58 37.15 6.83
C ARG A 133 -18.23 38.16 5.88
N ARG A 134 -19.49 38.55 6.13
CA ARG A 134 -20.27 39.47 5.28
C ARG A 134 -20.16 40.95 5.69
N TYR A 135 -19.42 41.26 6.74
CA TYR A 135 -19.36 42.60 7.33
C TYR A 135 -17.97 43.26 7.20
N LEU A 136 -17.16 42.81 6.24
CA LEU A 136 -15.85 43.39 5.89
C LEU A 136 -15.82 43.79 4.42
#